data_AF-A0A0P1GMY9-F1
#
_entry.id   AF-A0A0P1GMY9-F1
#
_cell.length_a   1.000
_cell.length_b   1.000
_cell.length_c   1.000
_cell.angle_alpha   90.00
_cell.angle_beta   90.00
_cell.angle_gamma   90.00
#
_symmetry.space_group_name_H-M   'P 1'
#
loop_
_entity.id
_entity.type
_entity.pdbx_description
1 polymer ?
#
loop_
_entity_poly.entity_id
_entity_poly.type
_entity_poly.pdbx_seq_one_letter_code
_entity_poly.pdbx_strand_id
1 'polypeptide(L)'
;MSVIVSDKGFASDDWVGPIADLEDSENAVAVDLASHDDPTALQERLNSIQLIRVDFPSFADGRGFTIARHLRLLGYTGRLRAKGHVISDQYAMARRSGFDEVEISDELAARQPEGEWNFRADWQANDYQNRLRTG
;
A
#
# COMPACT_ATOMS: atom_id res chain seq x y z
N MET A 1 -9.94 -15.12 -4.43
CA MET A 1 -8.48 -14.90 -4.43
C MET A 1 -8.27 -13.39 -4.31
N SER A 2 -7.08 -12.94 -3.93
CA SER A 2 -6.74 -11.52 -3.93
C SER A 2 -5.75 -11.25 -5.07
N VAL A 3 -5.84 -10.05 -5.64
CA VAL A 3 -4.96 -9.57 -6.69
C VAL A 3 -4.04 -8.52 -6.08
N ILE A 4 -2.74 -8.71 -6.28
CA ILE A 4 -1.71 -7.72 -5.92
C ILE A 4 -1.48 -6.82 -7.12
N VAL A 5 -1.70 -5.53 -6.93
CA VAL A 5 -1.39 -4.49 -7.89
C VAL A 5 -0.06 -3.85 -7.53
N SER A 6 0.84 -3.80 -8.51
CA SER A 6 2.15 -3.15 -8.42
C SER A 6 2.48 -2.42 -9.72
N ASP A 7 3.63 -1.74 -9.76
CA ASP A 7 4.12 -1.07 -10.98
C ASP A 7 4.45 -2.06 -12.11
N LYS A 8 4.46 -3.37 -11.82
CA LYS A 8 4.65 -4.45 -12.80
C LYS A 8 3.32 -5.00 -13.35
N GLY A 9 2.18 -4.48 -12.89
CA GLY A 9 0.85 -4.98 -13.23
C GLY A 9 0.23 -5.85 -12.12
N PHE A 10 -0.74 -6.67 -12.51
CA PHE A 10 -1.48 -7.55 -11.60
C PHE A 10 -0.74 -8.87 -11.39
N ALA A 11 -0.63 -9.29 -10.13
CA ALA A 11 -0.02 -10.55 -9.74
C ALA A 11 -0.88 -11.24 -8.66
N SER A 12 -0.66 -12.54 -8.48
CA SER A 12 -1.18 -13.25 -7.31
C SER A 12 -0.35 -12.91 -6.07
N ASP A 13 -0.96 -13.01 -4.89
CA ASP A 13 -0.23 -12.84 -3.64
C ASP A 13 0.87 -13.90 -3.50
N ASP A 14 2.10 -13.44 -3.32
CA ASP A 14 3.31 -14.26 -3.15
C ASP A 14 3.70 -14.43 -1.69
N TRP A 15 2.98 -13.80 -0.75
CA TRP A 15 3.23 -13.94 0.68
C TRP A 15 2.69 -15.27 1.20
N VAL A 16 3.58 -16.08 1.79
CA VAL A 16 3.24 -17.44 2.26
C VAL A 16 3.21 -17.54 3.80
N GLY A 17 3.60 -16.47 4.51
CA GLY A 17 3.66 -16.46 5.98
C GLY A 17 2.34 -16.04 6.65
N PRO A 18 2.17 -16.33 7.96
CA PRO A 18 1.09 -15.74 8.72
C PRO A 18 1.28 -14.21 8.79
N ILE A 19 0.16 -13.49 8.72
CA ILE A 19 0.09 -12.06 9.00
C ILE A 19 -0.64 -11.94 10.33
N ALA A 20 0.03 -11.43 11.36
CA ALA A 20 -0.55 -11.27 12.68
C ALA A 20 -1.20 -9.89 12.79
N ASP A 21 -2.27 -9.78 13.56
CA ASP A 21 -2.80 -8.47 13.95
C ASP A 21 -1.77 -7.75 14.84
N LEU A 22 -1.89 -6.42 14.94
CA LEU A 22 -0.96 -5.62 15.74
C LEU A 22 -0.80 -6.13 17.18
N GLU A 23 -1.89 -6.56 17.81
CA GLU A 23 -1.94 -7.07 19.19
C GLU A 23 -1.13 -8.37 19.37
N ASP A 24 -1.08 -9.22 18.34
CA ASP A 24 -0.40 -10.52 18.35
C ASP A 24 0.95 -10.49 17.58
N SER A 25 1.47 -9.30 17.30
CA SER A 25 2.65 -9.10 16.45
C SER A 25 4.00 -9.34 17.16
N GLU A 26 4.00 -9.83 18.41
CA GLU A 26 5.19 -9.94 19.28
C GLU A 26 6.37 -10.73 18.69
N ASN A 27 6.13 -11.65 17.75
CA ASN A 27 7.18 -12.35 17.01
C ASN A 27 6.85 -12.48 15.51
N ALA A 28 5.93 -11.66 15.03
CA ALA A 28 5.46 -11.73 13.66
C ALA A 28 6.45 -11.04 12.71
N VAL A 29 6.67 -11.67 11.56
CA VAL A 29 7.42 -11.08 10.44
C VAL A 29 6.50 -10.36 9.45
N ALA A 30 5.18 -10.49 9.63
CA ALA A 30 4.20 -9.70 8.93
C ALA A 30 3.07 -9.25 9.86
N VAL A 31 2.66 -8.00 9.71
CA VAL A 31 1.66 -7.37 10.58
C VAL A 31 0.52 -6.79 9.75
N ASP A 32 -0.72 -7.03 10.17
CA ASP A 32 -1.91 -6.34 9.69
C ASP A 32 -2.21 -5.15 10.62
N LEU A 33 -2.35 -3.96 10.04
CA LEU A 33 -2.71 -2.74 10.72
C LEU A 33 -4.10 -2.30 10.27
N ALA A 34 -5.00 -2.12 11.23
CA ALA A 34 -6.26 -1.47 10.99
C ALA A 34 -6.06 0.02 10.64
N SER A 35 -7.04 0.63 9.99
CA SER A 35 -7.04 2.06 9.62
C SER A 35 -6.96 3.03 10.80
N HIS A 36 -7.05 2.54 12.04
CA HIS A 36 -7.06 3.32 13.28
C HIS A 36 -5.85 3.02 14.17
N ASP A 37 -5.02 2.06 13.77
CA ASP A 37 -3.87 1.64 14.57
C ASP A 37 -2.76 2.68 14.54
N ASP A 38 -2.00 2.73 15.63
CA ASP A 38 -0.82 3.58 15.74
C ASP A 38 0.43 2.82 15.26
N PRO A 39 1.05 3.19 14.13
CA PRO A 39 2.25 2.52 13.63
C PRO A 39 3.48 2.69 14.54
N THR A 40 3.46 3.63 15.50
CA THR A 40 4.57 3.78 16.47
C THR A 40 4.72 2.55 17.37
N ALA A 41 3.66 1.75 17.55
CA ALA A 41 3.72 0.49 18.28
C ALA A 41 4.72 -0.51 17.68
N LEU A 42 5.02 -0.40 16.37
CA LEU A 42 5.98 -1.27 15.69
C LEU A 42 7.42 -0.73 15.70
N GLN A 43 7.66 0.49 16.19
CA GLN A 43 8.91 1.23 16.01
C GLN A 43 10.15 0.45 16.45
N GLU A 44 10.09 -0.23 17.61
CA GLU A 44 11.24 -0.96 18.17
C GLU A 44 11.65 -2.18 17.34
N ARG A 45 10.78 -2.64 16.46
CA ARG A 45 10.94 -3.90 15.73
C ARG A 45 10.75 -3.80 14.23
N LEU A 46 10.63 -2.59 13.67
CA LEU A 46 10.44 -2.37 12.23
C LEU A 46 11.46 -3.12 11.37
N ASN A 47 12.71 -3.25 11.85
CA ASN A 47 13.77 -3.98 11.14
C ASN A 47 13.56 -5.50 11.07
N SER A 48 12.71 -6.07 11.92
CA SER A 48 12.38 -7.50 11.94
C SER A 48 11.15 -7.85 11.10
N ILE A 49 10.35 -6.84 10.74
CA ILE A 49 9.11 -7.00 9.99
C ILE A 49 9.43 -6.93 8.49
N GLN A 50 8.99 -7.92 7.74
CA GLN A 50 9.20 -8.01 6.29
C GLN A 50 8.02 -7.46 5.50
N LEU A 51 6.81 -7.57 6.05
CA LEU A 51 5.57 -7.09 5.44
C LEU A 51 4.71 -6.35 6.48
N ILE A 52 4.25 -5.16 6.15
CA ILE A 52 3.17 -4.49 6.86
C ILE A 52 2.04 -4.32 5.88
N ARG A 53 0.87 -4.82 6.26
CA ARG A 53 -0.37 -4.65 5.52
C ARG A 53 -1.24 -3.65 6.27
N VAL A 54 -1.86 -2.72 5.54
CA VAL A 54 -2.71 -1.67 6.12
C VAL A 54 -4.09 -1.77 5.50
N ASP A 55 -5.11 -1.90 6.35
CA ASP A 55 -6.49 -2.04 5.91
C ASP A 55 -7.12 -0.71 5.49
N PHE A 56 -7.79 -0.75 4.35
CA PHE A 56 -8.63 0.30 3.77
C PHE A 56 -10.08 -0.20 3.76
N PRO A 57 -10.84 0.05 4.84
CA PRO A 57 -12.21 -0.45 4.99
C PRO A 57 -13.18 0.16 3.96
N SER A 58 -12.86 1.35 3.45
CA SER A 58 -13.65 2.06 2.42
C SER A 58 -12.73 2.92 1.55
N PHE A 59 -13.15 3.17 0.31
CA PHE A 59 -12.44 4.09 -0.60
C PHE A 59 -12.36 5.52 -0.05
N ALA A 60 -13.26 5.92 0.86
CA ALA A 60 -13.24 7.24 1.49
C ALA A 60 -12.25 7.32 2.67
N ASP A 61 -11.63 6.20 3.06
CA ASP A 61 -10.71 6.16 4.19
C ASP A 61 -9.28 6.52 3.77
N GLY A 62 -8.91 7.78 3.97
CA GLY A 62 -7.56 8.26 3.69
C GLY A 62 -6.54 7.95 4.79
N ARG A 63 -6.92 7.39 5.94
CA ARG A 63 -5.99 7.22 7.08
C ARG A 63 -4.84 6.28 6.78
N GLY A 64 -5.09 5.23 5.98
CA GLY A 64 -4.05 4.30 5.56
C GLY A 64 -2.87 4.99 4.83
N PHE A 65 -3.12 6.07 4.08
CA PHE A 65 -2.06 6.87 3.46
C PHE A 65 -1.17 7.59 4.48
N THR A 66 -1.77 8.08 5.56
CA THR A 66 -1.05 8.71 6.67
C THR A 66 -0.23 7.68 7.43
N ILE A 67 -0.80 6.51 7.71
CA ILE A 67 -0.10 5.39 8.36
C ILE A 67 1.13 4.99 7.54
N ALA A 68 0.98 4.81 6.22
CA ALA A 68 2.09 4.45 5.35
C ALA A 68 3.23 5.46 5.38
N ARG A 69 2.88 6.75 5.26
CA ARG A 69 3.87 7.82 5.34
C ARG A 69 4.58 7.82 6.71
N HIS A 70 3.83 7.59 7.79
CA HIS A 70 4.40 7.52 9.13
C HIS A 70 5.37 6.35 9.26
N LEU A 71 5.01 5.15 8.79
CA LEU A 71 5.91 3.98 8.78
C LEU A 71 7.21 4.25 8.02
N ARG A 72 7.13 4.92 6.86
CA ARG A 72 8.33 5.33 6.11
C ARG A 72 9.18 6.35 6.87
N LEU A 73 8.56 7.29 7.58
CA LEU A 73 9.27 8.25 8.44
C LEU A 73 9.94 7.58 9.65
N LEU A 74 9.33 6.53 10.20
CA LEU A 74 9.92 5.69 11.25
C LEU A 74 11.08 4.81 10.72
N GLY A 75 11.34 4.83 9.41
CA GLY A 75 12.45 4.10 8.79
C GLY A 75 12.09 2.69 8.30
N TYR A 76 10.79 2.36 8.18
CA TYR A 76 10.38 1.06 7.63
C TYR A 76 10.79 0.92 6.16
N THR A 77 11.60 -0.09 5.86
CA THR A 77 12.13 -0.39 4.52
C THR A 77 11.59 -1.69 3.93
N GLY A 78 10.82 -2.47 4.71
CA GLY A 78 10.17 -3.67 4.24
C GLY A 78 9.02 -3.39 3.28
N ARG A 79 8.32 -4.47 2.89
CA ARG A 79 7.17 -4.40 1.97
C ARG A 79 6.00 -3.74 2.68
N LEU A 80 5.41 -2.72 2.06
CA LEU A 80 4.22 -2.06 2.57
C LEU A 80 3.05 -2.28 1.62
N ARG A 81 2.00 -2.92 2.11
CA ARG A 81 0.85 -3.33 1.30
C ARG A 81 -0.42 -2.64 1.78
N ALA A 82 -1.16 -2.02 0.88
CA ALA A 82 -2.52 -1.56 1.18
C ALA A 82 -3.50 -2.71 0.90
N LYS A 83 -4.49 -2.97 1.75
CA LYS A 83 -5.49 -4.03 1.55
C LYS A 83 -6.90 -3.47 1.61
N GLY A 84 -7.76 -3.88 0.69
CA GLY A 84 -9.20 -3.61 0.77
C GLY A 84 -9.70 -2.72 -0.36
N HIS A 85 -10.46 -1.67 -0.02
CA HIS A 85 -11.22 -0.86 -0.99
C HIS A 85 -10.40 0.27 -1.63
N VAL A 86 -9.14 -0.01 -1.98
CA VAL A 86 -8.29 0.94 -2.72
C VAL A 86 -8.63 0.83 -4.20
N ILE A 87 -8.89 1.97 -4.85
CA ILE A 87 -9.25 2.05 -6.27
C ILE A 87 -8.08 2.57 -7.12
N SER A 88 -8.14 2.32 -8.44
CA SER A 88 -7.11 2.75 -9.39
C SER A 88 -6.78 4.26 -9.32
N ASP A 89 -7.78 5.11 -9.05
CA ASP A 89 -7.61 6.57 -8.86
C ASP A 89 -6.68 6.93 -7.68
N GLN A 90 -6.63 6.08 -6.67
CA GLN A 90 -5.84 6.27 -5.46
C GLN A 90 -4.45 5.65 -5.55
N TYR A 91 -4.17 4.83 -6.57
CA TYR A 91 -2.91 4.11 -6.69
C TYR A 91 -1.70 5.05 -6.70
N ALA A 92 -1.78 6.15 -7.44
CA ALA A 92 -0.73 7.17 -7.46
C ALA A 92 -0.47 7.76 -6.06
N MET A 93 -1.53 7.98 -5.27
CA MET A 93 -1.40 8.44 -3.89
C MET A 93 -0.82 7.35 -2.99
N ALA A 94 -1.24 6.10 -3.15
CA ALA A 94 -0.70 4.96 -2.43
C ALA A 94 0.83 4.87 -2.59
N ARG A 95 1.32 4.93 -3.83
CA ARG A 95 2.76 4.93 -4.15
C ARG A 95 3.49 6.11 -3.52
N ARG A 96 2.94 7.34 -3.62
CA ARG A 96 3.53 8.54 -3.01
C ARG A 96 3.60 8.49 -1.49
N SER A 97 2.59 7.90 -0.85
CA SER A 97 2.58 7.72 0.60
C SER A 97 3.56 6.65 1.07
N GLY A 98 4.01 5.79 0.16
CA GLY A 98 5.05 4.80 0.41
C GLY A 98 4.57 3.35 0.39
N PHE A 99 3.35 3.05 -0.04
CA PHE A 99 2.93 1.66 -0.30
C PHE A 99 3.67 1.10 -1.50
N ASP A 100 4.19 -0.12 -1.40
CA ASP A 100 4.85 -0.85 -2.48
C ASP A 100 3.84 -1.54 -3.41
N GLU A 101 2.74 -2.02 -2.83
CA GLU A 101 1.74 -2.81 -3.53
C GLU A 101 0.35 -2.65 -2.90
N VAL A 102 -0.68 -3.00 -3.65
CA VAL A 102 -2.08 -2.93 -3.22
C VAL A 102 -2.76 -4.27 -3.44
N GLU A 103 -3.31 -4.85 -2.38
CA GLU A 103 -4.11 -6.05 -2.38
C GLU A 103 -5.59 -5.70 -2.52
N ILE A 104 -6.20 -6.12 -3.63
CA ILE A 104 -7.61 -5.91 -3.96
C ILE A 104 -8.33 -7.25 -4.16
N SER A 105 -9.67 -7.23 -4.09
CA SER A 105 -10.47 -8.42 -4.40
C SER A 105 -10.54 -8.68 -5.90
N ASP A 106 -10.78 -9.94 -6.29
CA ASP A 106 -11.02 -10.32 -7.69
C ASP A 106 -12.18 -9.51 -8.32
N GLU A 107 -13.22 -9.19 -7.54
CA GLU A 107 -14.34 -8.36 -8.00
C GLU A 107 -13.88 -6.94 -8.35
N LEU A 108 -13.03 -6.34 -7.52
CA LEU A 108 -12.51 -5.01 -7.79
C LEU A 108 -11.56 -5.00 -8.98
N ALA A 109 -10.70 -6.03 -9.09
CA ALA A 109 -9.81 -6.23 -10.24
C ALA A 109 -10.58 -6.42 -11.55
N ALA A 110 -11.73 -7.10 -11.52
CA ALA A 110 -12.61 -7.25 -12.68
C ALA A 110 -13.30 -5.94 -13.08
N ARG A 111 -13.62 -5.08 -12.10
CA ARG A 111 -14.21 -3.76 -12.31
C ARG A 111 -13.19 -2.71 -12.79
N GLN A 112 -11.95 -2.84 -12.35
CA GLN A 112 -10.85 -1.93 -12.66
C GLN A 112 -9.67 -2.76 -13.19
N PRO A 113 -9.65 -3.08 -14.50
CA PRO A 113 -8.60 -3.92 -15.07
C PRO A 113 -7.23 -3.23 -14.99
N GLU A 114 -6.17 -4.02 -15.11
CA GLU A 114 -4.77 -3.59 -14.93
C GLU A 114 -4.40 -2.28 -15.65
N GLY A 115 -4.93 -2.06 -16.86
CA GLY A 115 -4.68 -0.84 -17.63
C GLY A 115 -5.07 0.47 -16.92
N GLU A 116 -6.08 0.46 -16.04
CA GLU A 116 -6.48 1.64 -15.27
C GLU A 116 -5.47 2.00 -14.16
N TRP A 117 -4.73 1.01 -13.67
CA TRP A 117 -3.75 1.19 -12.60
C TRP A 117 -2.40 1.65 -13.17
N ASN A 118 -1.98 1.09 -14.31
CA ASN A 118 -0.72 1.43 -14.97
C ASN A 118 -0.69 2.88 -15.46
N PHE A 119 -1.78 3.39 -16.04
CA PHE A 119 -1.85 4.77 -16.58
C PHE A 119 -1.61 5.85 -15.50
N ARG A 120 -1.92 5.53 -14.23
CA ARG A 120 -1.86 6.50 -13.12
C ARG A 120 -0.56 6.43 -12.33
N ALA A 121 0.18 5.32 -12.42
CA ALA A 121 1.55 5.23 -11.90
C ALA A 121 2.48 6.23 -12.63
N ASP A 122 2.31 6.35 -13.94
CA ASP A 122 3.16 7.18 -14.82
C ASP A 122 2.85 8.69 -14.75
N TRP A 123 1.72 9.12 -14.17
CA TRP A 123 1.26 10.51 -14.25
C TRP A 123 2.21 11.50 -13.56
N GLN A 124 3.08 11.05 -12.64
CA GLN A 124 4.06 11.91 -11.98
C GLN A 124 5.40 12.02 -12.73
N ALA A 125 5.71 11.10 -13.65
CA ALA A 125 6.92 11.20 -14.47
C ALA A 125 6.83 12.33 -15.50
N ASN A 126 5.61 12.68 -15.96
CA ASN A 126 5.42 13.62 -17.07
C ASN A 126 4.80 14.98 -16.73
N ASP A 127 4.08 15.17 -15.61
CA ASP A 127 3.24 16.39 -15.47
C ASP A 127 3.90 17.59 -14.75
N TYR A 128 4.90 17.40 -13.87
CA TYR A 128 5.49 18.54 -13.15
C TYR A 128 6.62 19.25 -13.93
N GLN A 129 7.44 18.52 -14.69
CA GLN A 129 8.58 19.12 -15.41
C GLN A 129 8.22 19.75 -16.76
N ASN A 130 7.11 19.35 -17.39
CA ASN A 130 6.73 19.89 -18.71
C ASN A 130 5.94 21.21 -18.65
N ARG A 131 5.40 21.60 -17.50
CA ARG A 131 4.61 22.84 -17.35
C ARG A 131 5.42 24.06 -16.95
N LEU A 132 6.66 23.90 -16.49
CA LEU A 132 7.50 25.00 -16.00
C LEU A 132 8.60 25.45 -16.98
N ARG A 133 8.67 24.87 -18.19
CA ARG A 133 9.69 25.20 -19.20
C ARG A 133 9.16 25.97 -20.42
N THR A 134 7.88 26.31 -20.40
CA THR A 134 7.23 27.11 -21.45
C THR A 134 6.54 28.30 -20.79
N GLY A 135 7.33 29.30 -20.41
CA GLY A 135 6.89 30.57 -19.86
C GLY A 135 8.00 31.59 -19.96
#